data_AF-D4DA45-F1
#
_entry.id   AF-D4DA45-F1
#
_cell.length_a   1.000
_cell.length_b   1.000
_cell.length_c   1.000
_cell.angle_alpha   90.00
_cell.angle_beta   90.00
_cell.angle_gamma   90.00
#
_symmetry.space_group_name_H-M   'P 1'
#
loop_
_entity.id
_entity.type
_entity.pdbx_description
1 polymer ?
#
loop_
_entity_poly.entity_id
_entity_poly.type
_entity_poly.pdbx_seq_one_letter_code
_entity_poly.pdbx_strand_id
1 'polypeptide(L)'
;MLSECLMRLLTAVLLSTGNGEFIIVLDSEDRENEGDLIIAADSITTRKMAFMVRHSSGYICAPILPNLATHLELPQMVSQSTDPHRTAYTVSIDSNDPSVTTGISAHNRALTCRTLASPDVKPSSFRRPGHILPLQAKVGGVRERRGHTEATVDFCRLAGKFPAGVICELVEDGESPEGVAEQSGGGMLRRDGCLKFGKKWGIKVCTIEALVEYLEKTEGPLPVVNGKHS
;
A
#
# COMPACT_ATOMS: atom_id res chain seq x y z
N MET A 1 -20.81 -19.97 6.88
CA MET A 1 -19.87 -20.39 5.83
C MET A 1 -19.38 -19.16 5.09
N LEU A 2 -18.08 -19.02 4.79
CA LEU A 2 -17.64 -18.08 3.74
C LEU A 2 -18.42 -18.42 2.46
N SER A 3 -18.92 -17.41 1.74
CA SER A 3 -19.47 -17.71 0.42
C SER A 3 -18.33 -18.27 -0.45
N GLU A 4 -18.62 -19.30 -1.23
CA GLU A 4 -17.64 -19.87 -2.16
C GLU A 4 -17.08 -18.79 -3.11
N CYS A 5 -17.90 -17.79 -3.42
CA CYS A 5 -17.54 -16.61 -4.20
C CYS A 5 -16.42 -15.79 -3.54
N LEU A 6 -16.54 -15.50 -2.24
CA LEU A 6 -15.56 -14.70 -1.51
C LEU A 6 -14.20 -15.41 -1.42
N MET A 7 -14.18 -16.72 -1.15
CA MET A 7 -12.94 -17.51 -1.15
C MET A 7 -12.26 -17.54 -2.52
N ARG A 8 -13.02 -17.71 -3.60
CA ARG A 8 -12.48 -17.67 -4.96
C ARG A 8 -11.89 -16.31 -5.30
N LEU A 9 -12.56 -15.22 -4.91
CA LEU A 9 -12.07 -13.85 -5.12
C LEU A 9 -10.73 -13.62 -4.40
N LEU A 10 -10.65 -13.89 -3.10
CA LEU A 10 -9.45 -13.65 -2.30
C LEU A 10 -8.29 -14.54 -2.74
N THR A 11 -8.57 -15.80 -3.11
CA THR A 11 -7.54 -16.68 -3.69
C THR A 11 -6.97 -16.08 -4.98
N ALA A 12 -7.82 -15.53 -5.86
CA ALA A 12 -7.36 -14.88 -7.09
C ALA A 12 -6.53 -13.61 -6.81
N VAL A 13 -6.92 -12.81 -5.82
CA VAL A 13 -6.16 -11.63 -5.38
C VAL A 13 -4.79 -12.05 -4.84
N LEU A 14 -4.74 -13.06 -3.97
CA LEU A 14 -3.49 -13.59 -3.40
C LEU A 14 -2.54 -14.14 -4.46
N LEU A 15 -3.06 -14.87 -5.45
CA LEU A 15 -2.28 -15.34 -6.59
C LEU A 15 -1.71 -14.16 -7.40
N SER A 16 -2.50 -13.11 -7.64
CA SER A 16 -2.06 -11.91 -8.35
C SER A 16 -0.92 -11.21 -7.58
N THR A 17 -1.07 -11.04 -6.26
CA THR A 17 -0.01 -10.49 -5.39
C THR A 17 1.25 -11.35 -5.43
N GLY A 18 1.11 -12.68 -5.37
CA GLY A 18 2.23 -13.63 -5.46
C GLY A 18 2.97 -13.55 -6.80
N ASN A 19 2.25 -13.32 -7.89
CA ASN A 19 2.81 -13.08 -9.22
C ASN A 19 3.43 -11.67 -9.37
N GLY A 20 3.34 -10.83 -8.33
CA GLY A 20 3.85 -9.48 -8.34
C GLY A 20 3.00 -8.53 -9.18
N GLU A 21 1.71 -8.81 -9.34
CA GLU A 21 0.77 -7.95 -10.04
C GLU A 21 0.21 -6.88 -9.10
N PHE A 22 -0.34 -5.81 -9.67
CA PHE A 22 -1.14 -4.87 -8.88
C PHE A 22 -2.45 -5.54 -8.47
N ILE A 23 -2.96 -5.15 -7.30
CA ILE A 23 -4.33 -5.37 -6.86
C ILE A 23 -4.93 -4.02 -6.48
N ILE A 24 -6.26 -3.93 -6.49
CA ILE A 24 -6.98 -2.77 -5.96
C ILE A 24 -7.71 -3.19 -4.69
N VAL A 25 -7.51 -2.44 -3.63
CA VAL A 25 -8.16 -2.69 -2.35
C VAL A 25 -8.97 -1.48 -1.98
N LEU A 26 -10.25 -1.70 -1.72
CA LEU A 26 -11.19 -0.68 -1.28
C LEU A 26 -11.33 -0.73 0.24
N ASP A 27 -11.29 0.42 0.90
CA ASP A 27 -11.73 0.53 2.28
C ASP A 27 -13.25 0.81 2.38
N SER A 28 -13.75 1.02 3.60
CA SER A 28 -15.18 1.17 3.85
C SER A 28 -15.69 2.58 3.57
N GLU A 29 -16.97 2.71 3.22
CA GLU A 29 -17.62 3.99 2.90
C GLU A 29 -17.63 4.99 4.08
N ASP A 30 -17.53 4.48 5.32
CA ASP A 30 -17.46 5.26 6.56
C ASP A 30 -16.02 5.62 6.99
N ARG A 31 -15.01 5.22 6.21
CA ARG A 31 -13.59 5.55 6.43
C ARG A 31 -13.08 6.53 5.38
N GLU A 32 -12.30 6.10 4.38
CA GLU A 32 -11.81 6.97 3.29
C GLU A 32 -12.72 6.87 2.05
N ASN A 33 -13.43 5.74 1.88
CA ASN A 33 -14.22 5.40 0.70
C ASN A 33 -13.37 5.42 -0.59
N GLU A 34 -12.13 4.95 -0.49
CA GLU A 34 -11.12 5.03 -1.55
C GLU A 34 -10.63 3.66 -1.97
N GLY A 35 -10.01 3.59 -3.15
CA GLY A 35 -9.31 2.39 -3.61
C GLY A 35 -7.84 2.68 -3.86
N ASP A 36 -6.98 1.85 -3.30
CA ASP A 36 -5.53 1.95 -3.51
C ASP A 36 -5.04 0.93 -4.53
N LEU A 37 -4.08 1.34 -5.36
CA LEU A 37 -3.22 0.38 -6.06
C LEU A 37 -2.21 -0.18 -5.09
N ILE A 38 -2.19 -1.49 -4.92
CA ILE A 38 -1.29 -2.20 -4.00
C ILE A 38 -0.44 -3.20 -4.78
N ILE A 39 0.84 -3.32 -4.44
CA ILE A 39 1.76 -4.32 -4.98
C ILE A 39 2.86 -4.66 -3.97
N ALA A 40 3.37 -5.90 -4.01
CA ALA A 40 4.55 -6.28 -3.24
C ALA A 40 5.79 -5.44 -3.67
N ALA A 41 6.53 -4.92 -2.70
CA ALA A 41 7.62 -3.98 -2.96
C ALA A 41 8.83 -4.61 -3.67
N ASP A 42 9.03 -5.92 -3.54
CA ASP A 42 10.04 -6.68 -4.29
C ASP A 42 9.71 -6.78 -5.80
N SER A 43 8.43 -6.64 -6.15
CA SER A 43 7.87 -6.92 -7.48
C SER A 43 7.57 -5.67 -8.30
N ILE A 44 7.73 -4.48 -7.70
CA ILE A 44 7.57 -3.20 -8.38
C ILE A 44 8.73 -2.94 -9.34
N THR A 45 8.42 -2.84 -10.64
CA THR A 45 9.38 -2.46 -11.67
C THR A 45 9.29 -0.96 -11.96
N THR A 46 10.28 -0.39 -12.65
CA THR A 46 10.21 0.99 -13.14
C THR A 46 8.95 1.27 -13.95
N ARG A 47 8.54 0.33 -14.82
CA ARG A 47 7.33 0.48 -15.65
C ARG A 47 6.06 0.44 -14.82
N LYS A 48 6.00 -0.44 -13.81
CA LYS A 48 4.88 -0.52 -12.87
C LYS A 48 4.78 0.74 -12.01
N MET A 49 5.90 1.27 -11.52
CA MET A 49 5.92 2.53 -10.77
C MET A 49 5.48 3.72 -11.66
N ALA A 50 5.89 3.75 -12.93
CA ALA A 50 5.41 4.79 -13.86
C ALA A 50 3.89 4.70 -14.07
N PHE A 51 3.35 3.48 -14.19
CA PHE A 51 1.90 3.26 -14.25
C PHE A 51 1.20 3.73 -12.97
N MET A 52 1.71 3.35 -11.80
CA MET A 52 1.18 3.75 -10.50
C MET A 52 1.14 5.28 -10.39
N VAL A 53 2.25 5.96 -10.63
CA VAL A 53 2.36 7.43 -10.61
C VAL A 53 1.40 8.10 -11.58
N ARG A 54 1.17 7.52 -12.77
CA ARG A 54 0.24 8.09 -13.75
C ARG A 54 -1.22 8.00 -13.28
N HIS A 55 -1.58 7.00 -12.50
CA HIS A 55 -2.98 6.68 -12.18
C HIS A 55 -3.35 6.85 -10.71
N SER A 56 -2.43 7.35 -9.89
CA SER A 56 -2.63 7.57 -8.46
C SER A 56 -2.39 9.02 -8.08
N SER A 57 -2.55 9.34 -6.79
CA SER A 57 -2.21 10.66 -6.21
C SER A 57 -0.73 11.05 -6.41
N GLY A 58 0.12 10.07 -6.73
CA GLY A 58 1.56 10.23 -6.85
C GLY A 58 2.31 10.27 -5.50
N TYR A 59 1.59 10.23 -4.38
CA TYR A 59 2.11 10.24 -3.02
C TYR A 59 2.48 8.81 -2.54
N ILE A 60 3.48 8.24 -3.23
CA ILE A 60 3.81 6.82 -3.12
C ILE A 60 4.30 6.44 -1.71
N CYS A 61 3.56 5.53 -1.09
CA CYS A 61 3.84 5.01 0.24
C CYS A 61 4.33 3.56 0.19
N ALA A 62 5.05 3.14 1.22
CA ALA A 62 5.61 1.79 1.34
C ALA A 62 5.29 1.16 2.71
N PRO A 63 4.14 0.46 2.86
CA PRO A 63 3.78 -0.20 4.11
C PRO A 63 4.78 -1.29 4.51
N ILE A 64 5.19 -1.27 5.77
CA ILE A 64 6.14 -2.21 6.38
C ILE A 64 5.72 -2.56 7.80
N LEU A 65 6.26 -3.66 8.34
CA LEU A 65 6.08 -4.02 9.75
C LEU A 65 6.93 -3.14 10.69
N PRO A 66 6.51 -2.96 11.96
CA PRO A 66 7.26 -2.14 12.92
C PRO A 66 8.69 -2.64 13.20
N ASN A 67 8.93 -3.95 13.18
CA ASN A 67 10.26 -4.51 13.39
C ASN A 67 11.23 -4.09 12.28
N LEU A 68 10.76 -4.02 11.02
CA LEU A 68 11.58 -3.53 9.91
C LEU A 68 11.86 -2.04 10.04
N ALA A 69 10.87 -1.25 10.45
CA ALA A 69 11.07 0.17 10.69
C ALA A 69 12.10 0.43 11.80
N THR A 70 12.05 -0.34 12.90
CA THR A 70 13.06 -0.29 13.97
C THR A 70 14.43 -0.70 13.46
N HIS A 71 14.53 -1.82 12.74
CA HIS A 71 15.78 -2.31 12.15
C HIS A 71 16.44 -1.29 11.20
N LEU A 72 15.62 -0.55 10.47
CA LEU A 72 16.08 0.44 9.49
C LEU A 72 16.21 1.87 10.05
N GLU A 73 16.02 2.05 11.36
CA GLU A 73 16.06 3.36 12.01
C GLU A 73 15.14 4.37 11.29
N LEU A 74 13.89 3.95 11.06
CA LEU A 74 12.84 4.76 10.44
C LEU A 74 11.85 5.23 11.51
N PRO A 75 12.18 6.30 12.27
CA PRO A 75 11.27 6.86 13.26
C PRO A 75 10.02 7.43 12.58
N GLN A 76 8.93 7.55 13.35
CA GLN A 76 7.75 8.28 12.93
C GLN A 76 8.13 9.72 12.53
N MET A 77 7.50 10.25 11.48
CA MET A 77 7.76 11.57 10.94
C MET A 77 7.49 12.67 11.96
N VAL A 78 6.46 12.48 12.79
CA VAL A 78 6.06 13.39 13.86
C VAL A 78 5.82 12.61 15.16
N SER A 79 6.16 13.21 16.29
CA SER A 79 5.99 12.60 17.62
C SER A 79 4.53 12.61 18.10
N GLN A 80 3.74 13.61 17.69
CA GLN A 80 2.33 13.75 18.01
C GLN A 80 1.55 13.99 16.72
N SER A 81 0.99 12.92 16.15
CA SER A 81 0.22 13.03 14.91
C SER A 81 -1.16 13.63 15.17
N THR A 82 -1.53 14.61 14.35
CA THR A 82 -2.87 15.21 14.29
C THR A 82 -3.71 14.65 13.14
N ASP A 83 -3.19 13.65 12.40
CA ASP A 83 -3.91 12.94 11.36
C ASP A 83 -5.13 12.20 11.98
N PRO A 84 -6.35 12.41 11.47
CA PRO A 84 -7.56 11.79 12.02
C PRO A 84 -7.55 10.25 11.92
N HIS A 85 -6.94 9.69 10.88
CA HIS A 85 -6.76 8.25 10.65
C HIS A 85 -5.44 7.72 11.21
N ARG A 86 -4.61 8.62 11.76
CA ARG A 86 -3.30 8.35 12.36
C ARG A 86 -2.41 7.51 11.45
N THR A 87 -2.34 7.87 10.17
CA THR A 87 -1.46 7.20 9.22
C THR A 87 -0.01 7.33 9.70
N ALA A 88 0.64 6.19 9.90
CA ALA A 88 1.89 6.08 10.65
C ALA A 88 3.13 6.30 9.75
N TYR A 89 3.22 7.50 9.18
CA TYR A 89 4.35 7.92 8.35
C TYR A 89 5.67 7.87 9.11
N THR A 90 6.68 7.26 8.51
CA THR A 90 8.07 7.40 8.95
C THR A 90 8.77 8.54 8.21
N VAL A 91 10.00 8.87 8.59
CA VAL A 91 10.88 9.72 7.76
C VAL A 91 10.96 9.16 6.34
N SER A 92 10.81 10.02 5.33
CA SER A 92 10.88 9.59 3.94
C SER A 92 12.29 9.14 3.55
N ILE A 93 12.37 8.26 2.54
CA ILE A 93 13.61 7.61 2.13
C ILE A 93 13.81 7.64 0.61
N ASP A 94 15.09 7.63 0.22
CA ASP A 94 15.55 7.22 -1.11
C ASP A 94 16.61 6.13 -0.94
N SER A 95 16.69 5.18 -1.88
CA SER A 95 17.81 4.23 -1.90
C SER A 95 19.14 4.98 -2.05
N ASN A 96 20.15 4.52 -1.31
CA ASN A 96 21.50 5.06 -1.37
C ASN A 96 22.33 4.46 -2.52
N ASP A 97 21.70 3.68 -3.41
CA ASP A 97 22.34 3.07 -4.57
C ASP A 97 22.95 4.14 -5.52
N PRO A 98 24.13 3.88 -6.12
CA PRO A 98 24.79 4.83 -7.03
C PRO A 98 23.97 5.23 -8.27
N SER A 99 23.04 4.37 -8.71
CA SER A 99 22.13 4.67 -9.82
C SER A 99 21.03 5.67 -9.46
N VAL A 100 20.84 5.96 -8.16
CA VAL A 100 19.86 6.94 -7.70
C VAL A 100 20.40 8.35 -7.89
N THR A 101 19.86 9.03 -8.90
CA THR A 101 20.01 10.46 -9.17
C THR A 101 19.24 11.32 -8.16
N THR A 102 18.07 11.87 -8.53
CA THR A 102 17.30 12.80 -7.69
C THR A 102 16.31 12.13 -6.74
N GLY A 103 16.02 10.84 -6.94
CA GLY A 103 15.09 10.08 -6.09
C GLY A 103 13.65 10.01 -6.61
N ILE A 104 13.17 11.04 -7.30
CA ILE A 104 11.73 11.16 -7.65
C ILE A 104 11.27 10.33 -8.85
N SER A 105 12.19 9.95 -9.75
CA SER A 105 11.81 9.26 -10.98
C SER A 105 11.13 7.91 -10.68
N ALA A 106 10.33 7.38 -11.61
CA ALA A 106 9.75 6.06 -11.47
C ALA A 106 10.82 4.96 -11.28
N HIS A 107 12.01 5.14 -11.85
CA HIS A 107 13.13 4.23 -11.64
C HIS A 107 13.62 4.28 -10.19
N ASN A 108 13.93 5.47 -9.71
CA ASN A 108 14.48 5.68 -8.37
C ASN A 108 13.48 5.24 -7.28
N ARG A 109 12.22 5.66 -7.38
CA ARG A 109 11.16 5.25 -6.44
C ARG A 109 10.94 3.74 -6.42
N ALA A 110 10.90 3.10 -7.59
CA ALA A 110 10.78 1.63 -7.65
C ALA A 110 12.01 0.93 -7.05
N LEU A 111 13.22 1.45 -7.28
CA LEU A 111 14.44 0.90 -6.69
C LEU A 111 14.41 1.05 -5.17
N THR A 112 14.02 2.20 -4.63
CA THR A 112 13.85 2.41 -3.18
C THR A 112 12.90 1.39 -2.56
N CYS A 113 11.75 1.13 -3.17
CA CYS A 113 10.81 0.11 -2.71
C CYS A 113 11.42 -1.31 -2.75
N ARG A 114 12.11 -1.69 -3.84
CA ARG A 114 12.78 -3.00 -3.91
C ARG A 114 13.93 -3.13 -2.91
N THR A 115 14.68 -2.05 -2.65
CA THR A 115 15.71 -2.02 -1.60
C THR A 115 15.09 -2.24 -0.22
N LEU A 116 13.91 -1.65 0.05
CA LEU A 116 13.16 -1.84 1.31
C LEU A 116 12.72 -3.30 1.52
N ALA A 117 12.42 -4.01 0.44
CA ALA A 117 12.06 -5.43 0.46
C ALA A 117 13.25 -6.39 0.32
N SER A 118 14.49 -5.89 0.37
CA SER A 118 15.69 -6.72 0.27
C SER A 118 15.97 -7.44 1.60
N PRO A 119 16.32 -8.73 1.61
CA PRO A 119 16.71 -9.44 2.83
C PRO A 119 17.99 -8.87 3.48
N ASP A 120 18.86 -8.21 2.70
CA ASP A 120 20.13 -7.64 3.15
C ASP A 120 20.03 -6.14 3.50
N VAL A 121 18.81 -5.61 3.59
CA VAL A 121 18.57 -4.18 3.81
C VAL A 121 19.13 -3.72 5.17
N LYS A 122 19.80 -2.56 5.19
CA LYS A 122 20.41 -1.96 6.38
C LYS A 122 20.02 -0.49 6.48
N PRO A 123 20.15 0.16 7.65
CA PRO A 123 19.92 1.59 7.78
C PRO A 123 20.69 2.45 6.73
N SER A 124 21.93 2.07 6.41
CA SER A 124 22.78 2.76 5.42
C SER A 124 22.38 2.54 3.96
N SER A 125 21.42 1.65 3.69
CA SER A 125 20.82 1.47 2.37
C SER A 125 19.95 2.65 1.94
N PHE A 126 19.65 3.59 2.86
CA PHE A 126 18.75 4.71 2.59
C PHE A 126 19.36 6.08 2.93
N ARG A 127 19.03 7.06 2.11
CA ARG A 127 19.13 8.50 2.39
C ARG A 127 17.84 8.96 3.06
N ARG A 128 17.94 9.95 3.96
CA ARG A 128 16.81 10.54 4.72
C ARG A 128 17.01 12.06 4.75
N PRO A 129 16.03 12.90 4.34
CA PRO A 129 14.76 12.53 3.74
C PRO A 129 14.91 11.96 2.30
N GLY A 130 13.79 11.55 1.70
CA GLY A 130 13.70 11.14 0.29
C GLY A 130 12.27 11.16 -0.25
N HIS A 131 11.96 10.36 -1.27
CA HIS A 131 10.73 10.47 -2.07
C HIS A 131 9.80 9.26 -1.99
N ILE A 132 10.13 8.25 -1.19
CA ILE A 132 9.22 7.18 -0.77
C ILE A 132 8.89 7.37 0.71
N LEU A 133 7.63 7.13 1.08
CA LEU A 133 7.13 7.28 2.44
C LEU A 133 6.82 5.92 3.07
N PRO A 134 7.70 5.35 3.88
CA PRO A 134 7.38 4.11 4.56
C PRO A 134 6.30 4.36 5.62
N LEU A 135 5.33 3.44 5.69
CA LEU A 135 4.22 3.47 6.63
C LEU A 135 4.33 2.27 7.58
N GLN A 136 4.22 2.49 8.89
CA GLN A 136 4.24 1.38 9.85
C GLN A 136 2.83 0.79 9.99
N ALA A 137 2.66 -0.45 9.55
CA ALA A 137 1.44 -1.20 9.79
C ALA A 137 1.33 -1.62 11.27
N LYS A 138 0.09 -1.80 11.74
CA LYS A 138 -0.17 -2.51 13.00
C LYS A 138 0.18 -3.99 12.90
N VAL A 139 0.69 -4.56 14.00
CA VAL A 139 1.12 -5.97 14.05
C VAL A 139 -0.08 -6.92 13.89
N GLY A 140 -1.25 -6.53 14.40
CA GLY A 140 -2.48 -7.29 14.19
C GLY A 140 -3.09 -7.15 12.79
N GLY A 141 -2.47 -6.38 11.88
CA GLY A 141 -2.90 -6.22 10.50
C GLY A 141 -4.30 -5.61 10.39
N VAL A 142 -5.06 -5.99 9.35
CA VAL A 142 -6.37 -5.38 9.08
C VAL A 142 -7.42 -5.66 10.15
N ARG A 143 -7.18 -6.70 10.96
CA ARG A 143 -8.04 -7.01 12.11
C ARG A 143 -7.84 -6.00 13.25
N GLU A 144 -6.67 -5.36 13.36
CA GLU A 144 -6.38 -4.33 14.36
C GLU A 144 -6.69 -2.92 13.84
N ARG A 145 -6.29 -2.63 12.59
CA ARG A 145 -6.58 -1.36 11.91
C ARG A 145 -7.00 -1.63 10.46
N ARG A 146 -8.24 -1.31 10.12
CA ARG A 146 -8.81 -1.51 8.78
C ARG A 146 -8.37 -0.42 7.79
N GLY A 147 -7.08 -0.36 7.47
CA GLY A 147 -6.52 0.60 6.52
C GLY A 147 -5.69 -0.06 5.41
N HIS A 148 -5.43 0.70 4.34
CA HIS A 148 -4.63 0.25 3.18
C HIS A 148 -3.20 -0.16 3.58
N THR A 149 -2.61 0.52 4.57
CA THR A 149 -1.31 0.17 5.17
C THR A 149 -1.29 -1.29 5.65
N GLU A 150 -2.25 -1.65 6.49
CA GLU A 150 -2.35 -3.01 7.04
C GLU A 150 -2.69 -4.03 5.95
N ALA A 151 -3.65 -3.71 5.08
CA ALA A 151 -4.07 -4.60 4.00
C ALA A 151 -2.90 -4.99 3.10
N THR A 152 -2.01 -4.04 2.80
CA THR A 152 -0.80 -4.26 2.02
C THR A 152 0.12 -5.30 2.63
N VAL A 153 0.42 -5.14 3.91
CA VAL A 153 1.32 -6.04 4.63
C VAL A 153 0.70 -7.43 4.76
N ASP A 154 -0.60 -7.51 5.04
CA ASP A 154 -1.33 -8.77 5.11
C ASP A 154 -1.37 -9.50 3.75
N PHE A 155 -1.64 -8.79 2.64
CA PHE A 155 -1.61 -9.40 1.31
C PHE A 155 -0.21 -9.90 0.94
N CYS A 156 0.84 -9.14 1.25
CA CYS A 156 2.21 -9.59 1.03
C CYS A 156 2.51 -10.87 1.82
N ARG A 157 2.18 -10.89 3.12
CA ARG A 157 2.36 -12.04 4.01
C ARG A 157 1.60 -13.27 3.52
N LEU A 158 0.31 -13.12 3.22
CA LEU A 158 -0.55 -14.22 2.77
C LEU A 158 -0.12 -14.76 1.40
N ALA A 159 0.47 -13.93 0.54
CA ALA A 159 1.02 -14.33 -0.75
C ALA A 159 2.46 -14.88 -0.69
N GLY A 160 3.04 -15.04 0.52
CA GLY A 160 4.41 -15.53 0.71
C GLY A 160 5.49 -14.56 0.25
N LYS A 161 5.18 -13.27 0.13
CA LYS A 161 6.13 -12.20 -0.21
C LYS A 161 6.78 -11.63 1.04
N PHE A 162 7.88 -10.90 0.84
CA PHE A 162 8.45 -10.08 1.91
C PHE A 162 7.38 -9.09 2.41
N PRO A 163 7.21 -8.86 3.74
CA PRO A 163 6.14 -8.05 4.31
C PRO A 163 6.41 -6.53 4.16
N ALA A 164 6.67 -6.11 2.92
CA ALA A 164 6.78 -4.74 2.48
C ALA A 164 6.04 -4.59 1.14
N GLY A 165 5.20 -3.57 1.01
CA GLY A 165 4.48 -3.28 -0.22
C GLY A 165 4.63 -1.83 -0.68
N VAL A 166 3.91 -1.50 -1.73
CA VAL A 166 3.79 -0.14 -2.27
C VAL A 166 2.30 0.16 -2.45
N ILE A 167 1.86 1.30 -1.94
CA ILE A 167 0.48 1.78 -2.10
C ILE A 167 0.40 3.21 -2.57
N CYS A 168 -0.68 3.51 -3.28
CA CYS A 168 -1.09 4.87 -3.59
C CYS A 168 -2.55 4.89 -4.04
N GLU A 169 -3.26 5.92 -3.62
CA GLU A 169 -4.68 6.13 -3.81
C GLU A 169 -5.00 6.39 -5.29
N LEU A 170 -6.03 5.73 -5.82
CA LEU A 170 -6.50 5.94 -7.17
C LEU A 170 -7.30 7.25 -7.28
N VAL A 171 -6.87 8.12 -8.20
CA VAL A 171 -7.54 9.38 -8.48
C VAL A 171 -8.43 9.27 -9.71
N GLU A 172 -9.54 9.99 -9.69
CA GLU A 172 -10.39 10.20 -10.86
C GLU A 172 -9.85 11.42 -11.62
N ASP A 173 -9.29 11.16 -12.81
CA ASP A 173 -8.86 12.23 -13.72
C ASP A 173 -10.06 13.12 -14.07
N GLY A 174 -9.87 14.42 -13.97
CA GLY A 174 -10.86 15.40 -14.43
C GLY A 174 -10.84 15.61 -15.95
N GLU A 175 -11.65 16.54 -16.42
CA GLU A 175 -11.59 17.04 -17.79
C GLU A 175 -10.41 18.00 -17.94
N SER A 176 -9.61 17.81 -19.00
CA SER A 176 -8.47 18.66 -19.33
C SER A 176 -8.73 19.35 -20.67
N PRO A 177 -9.10 20.65 -20.70
CA PRO A 177 -9.25 21.39 -21.94
C PRO A 177 -7.93 21.49 -22.70
N GLU A 178 -8.00 21.40 -24.04
CA GLU A 178 -6.80 21.49 -24.87
C GLU A 178 -6.12 22.86 -24.74
N GLY A 179 -4.80 22.84 -24.54
CA GLY A 179 -4.00 24.06 -24.41
C GLY A 179 -4.11 24.77 -23.05
N VAL A 180 -4.83 24.21 -22.09
CA VAL A 180 -5.00 24.79 -20.75
C VAL A 180 -4.39 23.85 -19.71
N ALA A 181 -3.50 24.38 -18.86
CA ALA A 181 -2.83 23.62 -17.80
C ALA A 181 -3.69 23.51 -16.53
N GLU A 182 -4.97 23.15 -16.68
CA GLU A 182 -5.95 23.02 -15.60
C GLU A 182 -6.81 21.76 -15.80
N GLN A 183 -7.36 21.24 -14.70
CA GLN A 183 -8.31 20.12 -14.71
C GLN A 183 -9.56 20.50 -13.90
N SER A 184 -10.74 20.10 -14.39
CA SER A 184 -12.02 20.27 -13.69
C SER A 184 -12.70 18.91 -13.45
N GLY A 185 -13.49 18.81 -12.38
CA GLY A 185 -14.30 17.61 -12.13
C GLY A 185 -13.53 16.34 -11.73
N GLY A 186 -12.24 16.46 -11.39
CA GLY A 186 -11.47 15.34 -10.83
C GLY A 186 -11.87 15.01 -9.39
N GLY A 187 -11.37 13.89 -8.88
CA GLY A 187 -11.68 13.42 -7.53
C GLY A 187 -10.93 12.14 -7.17
N MET A 188 -11.55 11.32 -6.33
CA MET A 188 -11.03 10.01 -5.94
C MET A 188 -11.89 8.92 -6.56
N LEU A 189 -11.27 7.87 -7.11
CA LEU A 189 -12.03 6.75 -7.64
C LEU A 189 -12.72 6.00 -6.49
N ARG A 190 -14.06 6.03 -6.50
CA ARG A 190 -14.91 5.26 -5.58
C ARG A 190 -15.13 3.84 -6.10
N ARG A 191 -15.83 3.00 -5.32
CA ARG A 191 -16.07 1.57 -5.61
C ARG A 191 -16.30 1.25 -7.10
N ASP A 192 -17.31 1.84 -7.72
CA ASP A 192 -17.68 1.50 -9.10
C ASP A 192 -16.63 1.98 -10.12
N GLY A 193 -15.96 3.09 -9.83
CA GLY A 193 -14.82 3.59 -10.61
C GLY A 193 -13.61 2.65 -10.52
N CYS A 194 -13.28 2.20 -9.31
CA CYS A 194 -12.25 1.19 -9.06
C CYS A 194 -12.54 -0.14 -9.76
N LEU A 195 -13.79 -0.61 -9.76
CA LEU A 195 -14.20 -1.82 -10.48
C LEU A 195 -14.03 -1.67 -12.01
N LYS A 196 -14.41 -0.51 -12.56
CA LYS A 196 -14.19 -0.19 -13.99
C LYS A 196 -12.70 -0.10 -14.33
N PHE A 197 -11.91 0.55 -13.48
CA PHE A 197 -10.47 0.66 -13.64
C PHE A 197 -9.79 -0.72 -13.59
N GLY A 198 -10.16 -1.55 -12.59
CA GLY A 198 -9.68 -2.92 -12.46
C GLY A 198 -10.00 -3.76 -13.71
N LYS A 199 -11.23 -3.68 -14.22
CA LYS A 199 -11.61 -4.35 -15.47
C LYS A 199 -10.80 -3.85 -16.67
N LYS A 200 -10.59 -2.53 -16.80
CA LYS A 200 -9.83 -1.92 -17.90
C LYS A 200 -8.40 -2.43 -17.97
N TRP A 201 -7.74 -2.59 -16.82
CA TRP A 201 -6.32 -2.95 -16.75
C TRP A 201 -6.06 -4.40 -16.35
N GLY A 202 -7.11 -5.21 -16.19
CA GLY A 202 -6.99 -6.61 -15.77
C GLY A 202 -6.57 -6.80 -14.32
N ILE A 203 -6.77 -5.79 -13.46
CA ILE A 203 -6.38 -5.80 -12.05
C ILE A 203 -7.52 -6.34 -11.18
N LYS A 204 -7.19 -7.25 -10.26
CA LYS A 204 -8.17 -7.79 -9.29
C LYS A 204 -8.52 -6.74 -8.25
N VAL A 205 -9.80 -6.72 -7.86
CA VAL A 205 -10.35 -5.76 -6.89
C VAL A 205 -10.97 -6.52 -5.73
N CYS A 206 -10.70 -6.10 -4.50
CA CYS A 206 -11.36 -6.61 -3.30
C CYS A 206 -11.56 -5.48 -2.27
N THR A 207 -12.15 -5.81 -1.11
CA THR A 207 -12.34 -4.87 0.00
C THR A 207 -11.52 -5.30 1.22
N ILE A 208 -11.19 -4.35 2.10
CA ILE A 208 -10.56 -4.65 3.40
C ILE A 208 -11.49 -5.54 4.24
N GLU A 209 -12.80 -5.31 4.19
CA GLU A 209 -13.78 -6.15 4.90
C GLU A 209 -13.71 -7.62 4.46
N ALA A 210 -13.60 -7.88 3.16
CA ALA A 210 -13.45 -9.20 2.60
C ALA A 210 -12.13 -9.88 3.07
N LEU A 211 -11.05 -9.12 3.19
CA LEU A 211 -9.79 -9.61 3.76
C LEU A 211 -9.90 -9.92 5.26
N VAL A 212 -10.59 -9.07 6.03
CA VAL A 212 -10.86 -9.33 7.46
C VAL A 212 -11.66 -10.62 7.62
N GLU A 213 -12.75 -10.81 6.86
CA GLU A 213 -13.55 -12.04 6.91
C GLU A 213 -12.73 -13.28 6.54
N TYR A 214 -11.85 -13.16 5.53
CA TYR A 214 -10.92 -14.23 5.15
C TYR A 214 -9.98 -14.60 6.31
N LEU A 215 -9.33 -13.61 6.94
CA LEU A 215 -8.39 -13.82 8.05
C LEU A 215 -9.09 -14.39 9.28
N GLU A 216 -10.27 -13.88 9.65
CA GLU A 216 -11.00 -14.37 10.82
C GLU A 216 -11.39 -15.85 10.70
N LYS A 217 -11.66 -16.34 9.49
CA LYS A 217 -12.01 -17.75 9.28
C LYS A 217 -10.82 -18.67 9.10
N THR A 218 -9.68 -18.15 8.62
CA THR A 218 -8.46 -18.94 8.39
C THR A 218 -7.52 -18.94 9.60
N GLU A 219 -7.44 -17.82 10.31
CA GLU A 219 -6.53 -17.60 11.43
C GLU A 219 -7.25 -17.33 12.76
N GLY A 220 -8.57 -17.17 12.76
CA GLY A 220 -9.36 -16.79 13.92
C GLY A 220 -9.44 -15.27 14.14
N PRO A 221 -10.32 -14.80 15.04
CA PRO A 221 -10.36 -13.40 15.44
C PRO A 221 -9.05 -13.02 16.12
N LEU A 222 -8.69 -11.72 16.08
CA LEU A 222 -7.58 -11.23 16.88
C LEU A 222 -7.84 -11.55 18.35
N PRO A 223 -6.85 -12.14 19.08
CA PRO A 223 -6.98 -12.34 20.50
C PRO A 223 -7.31 -11.01 21.18
N VAL A 224 -8.38 -10.98 21.99
CA VAL A 224 -8.67 -9.82 22.84
C VAL A 224 -7.53 -9.72 23.83
N VAL A 225 -6.63 -8.76 23.63
CA VAL A 225 -5.66 -8.40 24.65
C VAL A 225 -6.45 -7.69 25.75
N ASN A 226 -6.84 -8.43 26.79
CA ASN A 226 -7.35 -7.85 28.03
C ASN A 226 -6.20 -7.12 28.76
N GLY A 227 -5.81 -5.97 28.22
CA GLY A 227 -4.73 -5.13 28.72
C GLY A 227 -5.29 -3.86 29.33
N LYS A 228 -5.49 -3.86 30.65
CA LYS A 228 -5.39 -2.63 31.45
C LYS A 228 -3.99 -2.05 31.17
N HIS A 229 -3.90 -1.06 30.30
CA HIS A 229 -2.74 -0.18 30.25
C HIS A 229 -3.17 1.16 30.84
N SER A 230 -2.89 1.25 32.15
CA SER A 230 -2.73 2.49 32.92
C SER A 230 -1.63 3.36 32.32
#